data_AF-A0AA43DNK1-F1
#
_entry.id   AF-A0AA43DNK1-F1
#
_cell.length_a   1.000
_cell.length_b   1.000
_cell.length_c   1.000
_cell.angle_alpha   90.00
_cell.angle_beta   90.00
_cell.angle_gamma   90.00
#
_symmetry.space_group_name_H-M   'P 1'
#
loop_
_entity.id
_entity.type
_entity.pdbx_description
1 polymer ?
#
loop_
_entity_poly.entity_id
_entity_poly.type
_entity_poly.pdbx_seq_one_letter_code
_entity_poly.pdbx_strand_id
1 'polypeptide(L)'
;MADPTLYLFDGYNLLHAGHFSDRGELVDVLASFVASRGVRGVVVFDGVGEERVVGPLAVRFAAHADDLLERLAAENRSSELVCVISS
;
A
#
# COMPACT_ATOMS: atom_id res chain seq x y z
N MET A 1 8.08 -3.61 -20.12
CA MET A 1 7.81 -4.13 -18.76
C MET A 1 6.31 -4.24 -18.63
N ALA A 2 5.79 -5.37 -18.16
CA ALA A 2 4.35 -5.44 -17.85
C ALA A 2 4.09 -4.59 -16.59
N ASP A 3 2.98 -3.87 -16.57
CA ASP A 3 2.60 -3.03 -15.44
C ASP A 3 2.38 -3.90 -14.19
N PRO A 4 2.82 -3.44 -13.00
CA PRO A 4 2.52 -4.13 -11.75
C PRO A 4 1.02 -4.30 -11.56
N THR A 5 0.59 -5.50 -11.18
CA THR A 5 -0.81 -5.82 -10.91
C THR A 5 -1.15 -5.63 -9.43
N LEU A 6 -0.13 -5.54 -8.57
CA LEU A 6 -0.23 -5.27 -7.14
C LEU A 6 0.81 -4.21 -6.70
N TYR A 7 0.33 -3.14 -6.09
CA TYR A 7 1.17 -2.16 -5.40
C TYR A 7 1.13 -2.37 -3.89
N LEU A 8 2.30 -2.40 -3.27
CA LEU A 8 2.48 -2.45 -1.82
C LEU A 8 3.09 -1.13 -1.38
N PHE A 9 2.39 -0.38 -0.55
CA PHE A 9 2.77 0.96 -0.11
C PHE A 9 3.13 0.95 1.36
N ASP A 10 4.31 1.46 1.67
CA ASP A 10 4.68 1.83 3.03
C ASP A 10 4.03 3.18 3.40
N GLY A 11 3.01 3.10 4.24
CA GLY A 11 2.25 4.27 4.66
C GLY A 11 3.02 5.23 5.56
N TYR A 12 3.98 4.74 6.36
CA TYR A 12 4.78 5.62 7.22
C TYR A 12 5.77 6.43 6.38
N ASN A 13 6.48 5.75 5.47
CA ASN A 13 7.44 6.41 4.59
C ASN A 13 6.76 7.40 3.63
N LEU A 14 5.60 7.06 3.07
CA LEU A 14 4.85 7.96 2.20
C LEU A 14 4.28 9.18 2.93
N LEU A 15 3.85 9.03 4.18
CA LEU A 15 3.43 10.17 5.00
C LEU A 15 4.58 11.12 5.29
N HIS A 16 5.78 10.59 5.57
CA HIS A 16 6.95 11.42 5.87
C HIS A 16 7.54 12.08 4.63
N ALA A 17 7.50 11.41 3.48
CA ALA A 17 8.03 11.92 2.22
C ALA A 17 7.07 12.91 1.53
N GLY A 18 5.78 12.85 1.84
CA GLY A 18 4.74 13.67 1.21
C GLY A 18 4.27 14.84 2.06
N HIS A 19 3.57 15.78 1.42
CA HIS A 19 2.87 16.88 2.10
C HIS A 19 1.42 16.49 2.41
N PHE A 20 1.21 15.33 3.05
CA PHE A 20 -0.13 14.88 3.46
C PHE A 20 -0.48 15.43 4.84
N SER A 21 -1.70 15.94 4.98
CA SER A 21 -2.22 16.49 6.23
C SER A 21 -2.49 15.39 7.26
N ASP A 22 -2.97 14.23 6.79
CA ASP A 22 -3.23 13.06 7.61
C ASP A 22 -3.21 11.74 6.81
N ARG A 23 -3.40 10.63 7.53
CA ARG A 23 -3.50 9.27 6.98
C ARG A 23 -4.65 9.10 5.99
N GLY A 24 -5.78 9.77 6.21
CA GLY A 24 -6.94 9.71 5.34
C GLY A 24 -6.64 10.30 3.96
N GLU A 25 -6.00 11.47 3.92
CA GLU A 25 -5.60 12.11 2.68
C GLU A 25 -4.68 11.21 1.84
N LEU A 26 -3.68 10.57 2.48
CA LEU A 26 -2.82 9.60 1.80
C LEU A 26 -3.62 8.42 1.24
N VAL A 27 -4.52 7.83 2.05
CA VAL A 27 -5.34 6.68 1.62
C VAL A 27 -6.21 7.04 0.41
N ASP A 28 -6.82 8.23 0.40
CA ASP A 28 -7.69 8.67 -0.70
C ASP A 28 -6.91 8.86 -2.01
N VAL A 29 -5.70 9.43 -1.92
CA VAL A 29 -4.80 9.58 -3.07
C VAL A 29 -4.34 8.22 -3.60
N LEU A 30 -3.92 7.32 -2.72
CA LEU A 30 -3.50 5.96 -3.12
C LEU A 30 -4.66 5.17 -3.72
N ALA A 31 -5.86 5.27 -3.15
CA ALA A 31 -7.04 4.57 -3.66
C ALA A 31 -7.41 5.06 -5.06
N SER A 32 -7.36 6.37 -5.28
CA SER A 32 -7.57 6.97 -6.60
C SER A 32 -6.49 6.52 -7.60
N PHE A 33 -5.23 6.45 -7.18
CA PHE A 33 -4.13 5.99 -8.02
C PHE A 33 -4.32 4.55 -8.51
N VAL A 34 -4.57 3.60 -7.60
CA VAL A 34 -4.75 2.20 -8.00
C VAL A 34 -6.04 1.98 -8.79
N ALA A 35 -7.11 2.70 -8.46
CA ALA A 35 -8.35 2.65 -9.22
C ALA A 35 -8.17 3.17 -10.65
N SER A 36 -7.43 4.26 -10.85
CA SER A 36 -7.17 4.84 -12.18
C SER A 36 -6.40 3.90 -13.11
N ARG A 37 -5.60 2.99 -12.53
CA ARG A 37 -4.80 2.00 -13.25
C ARG A 37 -5.50 0.65 -13.39
N GLY A 38 -6.64 0.44 -12.75
CA GLY A 38 -7.32 -0.86 -12.73
C GLY A 38 -6.53 -1.96 -12.02
N VAL A 39 -5.70 -1.59 -11.05
CA VAL A 39 -4.82 -2.52 -10.30
C VAL A 39 -5.21 -2.58 -8.82
N ARG A 40 -4.66 -3.56 -8.10
CA ARG A 40 -4.86 -3.66 -6.65
C ARG A 40 -3.75 -2.94 -5.90
N GLY A 41 -4.08 -2.47 -4.70
CA GLY A 41 -3.11 -1.89 -3.79
C GLY A 41 -3.29 -2.37 -2.35
N VAL A 42 -2.21 -2.39 -1.59
CA VAL A 42 -2.21 -2.50 -0.13
C VAL A 42 -1.34 -1.39 0.42
N VAL A 43 -1.88 -0.58 1.34
CA VAL A 43 -1.09 0.35 2.15
C VAL A 43 -0.98 -0.20 3.57
N VAL A 44 0.24 -0.26 4.09
CA VAL A 44 0.54 -0.74 5.44
C VAL A 44 1.05 0.41 6.28
N PHE A 45 0.43 0.63 7.43
CA PHE A 45 0.90 1.60 8.43
C PHE A 45 1.47 0.88 9.64
N ASP A 46 2.52 1.45 10.24
CA ASP A 46 3.00 1.01 11.54
C ASP A 46 2.00 1.29 12.66
N GLY A 47 1.95 0.37 13.62
CA GLY A 47 1.13 0.45 14.82
C GLY A 47 -0.23 -0.23 14.66
N VAL A 48 -1.25 0.36 15.29
CA VAL A 48 -2.61 -0.18 15.33
C VAL A 48 -3.60 0.81 14.73
N GLY A 49 -4.61 0.26 14.06
CA GLY A 49 -5.67 1.04 13.45
C GLY A 49 -6.73 0.14 12.82
N GLU A 50 -7.74 0.75 12.24
CA GLU A 50 -8.84 0.02 11.61
C GLU A 50 -8.44 -0.45 10.22
N GLU A 51 -8.35 -1.76 10.03
CA GLU A 51 -8.22 -2.34 8.70
C GLU A 51 -9.51 -2.10 7.91
N ARG A 52 -9.37 -1.58 6.69
CA ARG A 52 -10.50 -1.28 5.82
C ARG A 52 -10.13 -1.42 4.35
N VAL A 53 -11.12 -1.30 3.48
CA VAL A 53 -10.95 -1.37 2.03
C VAL A 53 -11.59 -0.14 1.41
N VAL A 54 -10.85 0.57 0.55
CA VAL A 54 -11.28 1.76 -0.18
C VAL A 54 -11.10 1.50 -1.66
N GLY A 55 -12.19 1.10 -2.34
CA GLY A 55 -12.12 0.65 -3.73
C GLY A 55 -11.17 -0.56 -3.87
N PRO A 56 -10.19 -0.55 -4.79
CA PRO A 56 -9.21 -1.63 -4.94
C PRO A 56 -7.98 -1.51 -4.00
N LEU A 57 -7.99 -0.56 -3.04
CA LEU A 57 -6.95 -0.39 -2.04
C LEU A 57 -7.36 -1.01 -0.69
N ALA A 58 -6.51 -1.89 -0.14
CA ALA A 58 -6.64 -2.36 1.23
C ALA A 58 -5.75 -1.53 2.18
N VAL A 59 -6.29 -1.14 3.34
CA VAL A 59 -5.57 -0.48 4.42
C VAL A 59 -5.29 -1.50 5.52
N ARG A 60 -4.03 -1.64 5.90
CA ARG A 60 -3.55 -2.61 6.91
C ARG A 60 -2.66 -1.94 7.93
N PHE A 61 -2.57 -2.57 9.09
CA PHE A 61 -1.73 -2.13 10.20
C PHE A 61 -0.87 -3.30 10.68
N ALA A 62 0.39 -3.02 11.00
CA ALA A 62 1.32 -4.01 11.53
C ALA A 62 2.20 -3.37 12.60
N ALA A 63 2.75 -4.19 13.51
CA ALA A 63 3.74 -3.69 14.47
C ALA A 63 4.99 -3.13 13.76
N HIS A 64 5.39 -3.78 12.67
CA HIS A 64 6.40 -3.34 11.73
C HIS A 64 5.84 -3.51 10.30
N ALA A 65 5.72 -2.41 9.57
CA ALA A 65 5.18 -2.40 8.21
C ALA A 65 6.05 -3.23 7.26
N ASP A 66 7.38 -3.16 7.42
CA ASP A 66 8.36 -3.91 6.62
C ASP A 66 8.07 -5.41 6.63
N ASP A 67 7.86 -6.01 7.80
CA ASP A 67 7.58 -7.45 7.95
C ASP A 67 6.34 -7.88 7.14
N LEU A 68 5.28 -7.06 7.18
CA LEU A 68 4.04 -7.35 6.45
C LEU A 68 4.21 -7.12 4.95
N LEU A 69 4.93 -6.06 4.54
CA LEU A 69 5.21 -5.77 3.13
C LEU A 69 6.07 -6.86 2.50
N GLU A 70 7.12 -7.31 3.17
CA GLU A 70 7.98 -8.41 2.72
C GLU A 70 7.20 -9.70 2.56
N ARG A 71 6.36 -10.02 3.56
CA ARG A 71 5.50 -11.21 3.51
C ARG A 71 4.53 -11.14 2.34
N LEU A 72 3.83 -10.02 2.14
CA LEU A 72 2.91 -9.82 1.03
C LEU A 72 3.62 -9.92 -0.33
N ALA A 73 4.81 -9.36 -0.45
CA ALA A 73 5.62 -9.48 -1.65
C ALA A 73 6.02 -10.94 -1.91
N ALA A 74 6.47 -11.66 -0.87
CA ALA A 74 6.88 -13.07 -0.99
C ALA A 74 5.71 -13.99 -1.36
N GLU A 75 4.52 -13.75 -0.81
CA GLU A 75 3.31 -14.53 -1.09
C GLU A 75 2.77 -14.31 -2.51
N ASN A 76 2.89 -13.10 -3.06
CA ASN A 76 2.28 -12.74 -4.35
C ASN A 76 3.27 -12.77 -5.54
N ARG A 77 4.58 -12.71 -5.32
CA ARG A 77 5.60 -12.66 -6.40
C ARG A 77 5.56 -13.86 -7.35
N SER A 78 5.03 -15.01 -6.93
CA SER A 78 4.91 -16.19 -7.78
C SER A 78 3.77 -16.11 -8.79
N SER A 79 2.79 -15.24 -8.53
CA SER A 79 1.51 -15.21 -9.23
C SER A 79 1.31 -13.92 -10.02
N GLU A 80 1.97 -12.83 -9.61
CA GLU A 80 1.71 -11.51 -10.17
C GLU A 80 2.91 -10.55 -10.02
N LEU A 81 2.88 -9.42 -10.74
CA LEU A 81 3.94 -8.42 -10.66
C LEU A 81 3.68 -7.47 -9.49
N VAL A 82 4.52 -7.60 -8.46
CA VAL A 82 4.45 -6.80 -7.24
C VAL A 82 5.40 -5.62 -7.32
N CYS A 83 4.90 -4.41 -7.03
CA CYS A 83 5.71 -3.20 -6.87
C CYS A 83 5.63 -2.72 -5.43
N VAL A 84 6.76 -2.75 -4.73
CA VAL A 84 6.89 -2.19 -3.38
C VAL A 84 7.34 -0.73 -3.51
N ILE A 85 6.57 0.16 -2.90
CA ILE A 85 6.87 1.59 -2.79
C ILE A 85 7.20 1.88 -1.32
N SER A 86 8.48 2.09 -1.07
CA SER A 86 9.07 2.49 0.20
C SER A 86 10.22 3.47 -0.09
N SER A 87 10.61 4.33 0.87
CA SER A 87 11.63 5.38 0.67
C SER A 87 13.03 4.95 1.05
#